data_AF-A0A8J7TZ18-F1
#
_entry.id   AF-A0A8J7TZ18-F1
#
_cell.length_a   1.000
_cell.length_b   1.000
_cell.length_c   1.000
_cell.angle_alpha   90.00
_cell.angle_beta   90.00
_cell.angle_gamma   90.00
#
_symmetry.space_group_name_H-M   'P 1'
#
loop_
_entity.id
_entity.type
_entity.pdbx_description
1 polymer ?
#
loop_
_entity_poly.entity_id
_entity_poly.type
_entity_poly.pdbx_seq_one_letter_code
_entity_poly.pdbx_strand_id
1 'polypeptide(L)'
;MARPISRRTVLKGLGAAVALPWLEAMTPLASAAPAVKSPLRAAFLYVPNGVHMPDWTPKGEGPLTELPYLMEALKPFQNDLNVLSGLTLDKARANGDGPGD
;
A
#
# COMPACT_ATOMS: atom_id res chain seq x y z
N MET A 1 -10.77 -34.95 42.25
CA MET A 1 -11.81 -33.98 42.68
C MET A 1 -11.49 -32.63 42.07
N ALA A 2 -12.38 -32.07 41.25
CA ALA A 2 -12.21 -30.72 40.73
C ALA A 2 -12.43 -29.70 41.85
N ARG A 3 -11.46 -28.79 42.04
CA ARG A 3 -11.58 -27.69 43.02
C ARG A 3 -12.17 -26.48 42.28
N PRO A 4 -13.44 -26.12 42.51
CA PRO A 4 -14.06 -25.01 41.80
C PRO A 4 -13.42 -23.68 42.25
N ILE A 5 -13.12 -22.81 41.28
CA ILE A 5 -12.59 -21.48 41.54
C ILE A 5 -13.70 -20.60 42.10
N SER A 6 -13.41 -19.83 43.15
CA SER A 6 -14.40 -18.93 43.74
C SER A 6 -14.78 -17.80 42.78
N ARG A 7 -16.06 -17.39 42.75
CA ARG A 7 -16.54 -16.25 41.95
C ARG A 7 -15.74 -14.97 42.22
N ARG A 8 -15.32 -14.75 43.47
CA ARG A 8 -14.47 -13.62 43.87
C ARG A 8 -13.10 -13.66 43.20
N THR A 9 -12.52 -14.84 43.03
CA THR A 9 -11.24 -15.02 42.34
C THR A 9 -11.37 -14.73 40.85
N VAL A 10 -12.45 -15.21 40.21
CA VAL A 10 -12.74 -14.92 38.80
C VAL A 10 -12.90 -13.43 38.55
N LEU A 11 -13.68 -12.74 39.39
CA LEU A 11 -13.91 -11.30 39.25
C LEU A 11 -12.64 -10.45 39.48
N LYS A 12 -11.72 -10.90 40.35
CA LYS A 12 -10.42 -10.24 40.55
C LYS A 12 -9.48 -10.41 39.35
N GLY A 13 -9.57 -11.52 38.62
CA GLY A 13 -8.74 -11.80 37.44
C GLY A 13 -9.26 -11.19 36.14
N LEU A 14 -10.55 -10.86 36.07
CA LEU A 14 -11.20 -10.37 34.84
C LEU A 14 -10.58 -9.04 34.34
N GLY A 15 -10.22 -8.13 35.25
CA GLY A 15 -9.58 -6.86 34.88
C GLY A 15 -8.20 -7.04 34.24
N ALA A 16 -7.44 -8.05 34.68
CA ALA A 16 -6.14 -8.37 34.08
C ALA A 16 -6.29 -8.99 32.68
N ALA A 17 -7.32 -9.82 32.47
CA ALA A 17 -7.61 -10.43 31.17
C ALA A 17 -8.04 -9.41 30.10
N VAL A 18 -8.67 -8.30 30.49
CA VAL A 18 -9.07 -7.22 29.57
C VAL A 18 -7.91 -6.24 29.33
N ALA A 19 -7.05 -6.02 30.33
CA ALA A 19 -5.93 -5.07 30.23
C ALA A 19 -4.68 -5.65 29.54
N LEU A 20 -4.51 -6.97 29.53
CA LEU A 20 -3.39 -7.62 28.87
C LEU A 20 -3.75 -7.93 27.40
N PRO A 21 -2.91 -7.53 26.42
CA PRO A 21 -2.92 -8.15 25.10
C PRO A 21 -2.88 -9.67 25.27
N TRP A 22 -3.55 -10.43 24.40
CA TRP A 22 -3.86 -11.87 24.54
C TRP A 22 -2.65 -12.82 24.63
N LEU A 23 -1.45 -12.35 24.99
CA LEU A 23 -0.22 -13.13 25.07
C LEU A 23 -0.01 -13.94 23.79
N GLU A 24 -0.30 -13.34 22.63
CA GLU A 24 -0.01 -13.93 21.31
C GLU A 24 1.49 -14.27 21.18
N ALA A 25 2.35 -13.58 21.95
CA ALA A 25 3.78 -13.89 22.06
C ALA A 25 4.11 -15.25 22.72
N MET A 26 3.14 -15.88 23.40
CA MET A 26 3.25 -17.24 23.96
C MET A 26 2.64 -18.32 23.05
N THR A 27 2.20 -17.96 21.84
CA THR A 27 1.84 -18.97 20.85
C THR A 27 3.07 -19.84 20.55
N PRO A 28 2.98 -21.18 20.72
CA PRO A 28 4.10 -22.05 20.44
C PRO A 28 4.54 -21.89 18.98
N LEU A 29 5.85 -21.73 18.74
CA LEU A 29 6.40 -21.58 17.39
C LEU A 29 6.01 -22.75 16.46
N ALA A 30 5.76 -23.92 17.03
CA ALA A 30 5.28 -25.12 16.34
C ALA A 30 3.79 -25.09 15.94
N SER A 31 3.02 -24.14 16.47
CA SER A 31 1.62 -23.87 16.11
C SER A 31 1.48 -22.76 15.07
N ALA A 32 2.59 -22.12 14.68
CA ALA A 32 2.59 -21.15 13.59
C ALA A 32 2.31 -21.90 12.28
N ALA A 33 1.18 -21.58 11.65
CA ALA A 33 0.91 -22.02 10.29
C ALA A 33 2.12 -21.69 9.40
N PRO A 34 2.45 -22.54 8.39
CA PRO A 34 3.51 -22.22 7.45
C PRO A 34 3.27 -20.81 6.91
N ALA A 35 4.32 -19.98 6.88
CA ALA A 35 4.21 -18.60 6.45
C ALA A 35 3.57 -18.55 5.05
N VAL A 36 2.28 -18.18 5.01
CA VAL A 36 1.58 -17.98 3.75
C VAL A 36 2.25 -16.79 3.09
N LYS A 37 2.88 -17.01 1.93
CA LYS A 37 3.47 -15.92 1.17
C LYS A 37 2.36 -14.91 0.89
N SER A 38 2.45 -13.75 1.53
CA SER A 38 1.47 -12.70 1.33
C SER A 38 1.44 -12.32 -0.16
N PRO A 39 0.25 -12.11 -0.75
CA PRO A 39 0.17 -11.72 -2.15
C PRO A 39 0.91 -10.39 -2.36
N LEU A 40 1.62 -10.27 -3.49
CA LEU A 40 2.22 -9.00 -3.89
C LEU A 40 1.09 -8.04 -4.26
N ARG A 41 1.02 -6.91 -3.55
CA ARG A 41 -0.08 -5.92 -3.70
C ARG A 41 0.35 -4.59 -4.31
N ALA A 42 1.66 -4.34 -4.44
CA ALA A 42 2.19 -3.06 -4.90
C ALA A 42 3.44 -3.24 -5.76
N ALA A 43 3.57 -2.41 -6.78
CA ALA A 43 4.76 -2.25 -7.61
C ALA A 43 4.97 -0.76 -7.90
N PHE A 44 6.23 -0.33 -7.95
CA PHE A 44 6.63 1.03 -8.29
C PHE A 44 7.52 0.95 -9.53
N LEU A 45 7.11 1.62 -10.60
CA LEU A 45 7.81 1.62 -11.88
C LEU A 45 8.28 3.04 -12.21
N TYR A 46 9.49 3.15 -12.77
CA TYR A 46 10.08 4.40 -13.18
C TYR A 46 10.61 4.28 -14.62
N VAL A 47 10.38 5.32 -15.43
CA VAL A 47 10.81 5.38 -16.83
C VAL A 47 11.87 6.47 -16.96
N PRO A 48 13.18 6.13 -16.97
CA PRO A 48 14.27 7.10 -16.82
C PRO A 48 14.54 7.94 -18.07
N ASN A 49 14.24 7.40 -19.25
CA ASN A 49 14.60 8.01 -20.54
C ASN A 49 13.51 8.93 -21.10
N GLY A 50 12.55 9.32 -20.26
CA GLY A 50 11.39 10.10 -20.67
C GLY A 50 10.36 9.29 -21.45
N VAL A 51 9.21 9.93 -21.67
CA VAL A 51 8.09 9.41 -22.45
C VAL A 51 7.63 10.53 -23.38
N HIS A 52 7.05 10.18 -24.53
CA HIS A 52 6.35 11.17 -25.35
C HIS A 52 5.11 11.71 -24.61
N MET A 53 5.32 12.75 -23.80
CA MET A 53 4.31 13.30 -22.86
C MET A 53 2.97 13.69 -23.50
N PRO A 54 2.92 14.24 -24.73
CA PRO A 54 1.65 14.54 -25.40
C PRO A 54 0.75 13.31 -25.62
N ASP A 55 1.35 12.13 -25.85
CA ASP A 55 0.63 10.87 -26.05
C ASP A 55 0.60 9.99 -24.79
N TRP A 56 1.09 10.51 -23.67
CA TRP A 56 1.04 9.87 -22.35
C TRP A 56 0.05 10.56 -21.40
N THR A 57 -0.10 11.88 -21.52
CA THR A 57 -0.90 12.67 -20.57
C THR A 57 -2.34 12.81 -21.07
N PRO A 58 -3.36 12.43 -20.28
CA PRO A 58 -4.76 12.73 -20.59
C PRO A 58 -4.98 14.23 -20.78
N LYS A 59 -5.85 14.61 -21.73
CA LYS A 59 -6.06 16.01 -22.14
C LYS A 59 -6.97 16.81 -21.19
N GLY A 60 -7.73 16.13 -20.35
CA GLY A 60 -8.71 16.75 -19.46
C GLY A 60 -8.65 16.18 -18.06
N GLU A 61 -9.23 16.92 -17.12
CA GLU A 61 -9.40 16.52 -15.73
C GLU A 61 -10.72 15.76 -15.52
N GLY A 62 -10.81 15.04 -14.40
CA GLY A 62 -11.99 14.26 -14.04
C GLY A 62 -11.87 12.78 -14.43
N PRO A 63 -13.00 12.06 -14.54
CA PRO A 63 -13.00 10.65 -14.91
C PRO A 63 -12.29 10.43 -16.25
N LEU A 64 -11.37 9.46 -16.29
CA LEU A 64 -10.72 9.04 -17.53
C LEU A 64 -11.79 8.40 -18.41
N THR A 65 -12.26 9.10 -19.45
CA THR A 65 -13.20 8.56 -20.46
C THR A 65 -12.44 8.02 -21.67
N GLU A 66 -11.37 8.72 -22.04
CA GLU A 66 -10.46 8.40 -23.13
C GLU A 66 -9.02 8.33 -22.60
N LEU A 67 -8.28 7.31 -23.04
CA LEU A 67 -6.87 7.15 -22.70
C LEU A 67 -6.01 7.54 -23.91
N PRO A 68 -4.85 8.20 -23.70
CA PRO A 68 -3.87 8.42 -24.75
C PRO A 68 -3.36 7.12 -25.37
N TYR A 69 -2.83 7.20 -26.60
CA TYR A 69 -2.37 6.03 -27.35
C TYR A 69 -1.35 5.16 -26.58
N LEU A 70 -0.41 5.78 -25.86
CA LEU A 70 0.59 5.03 -25.08
C LEU A 70 0.00 4.29 -23.88
N MET A 71 -1.25 4.59 -23.50
CA MET A 71 -1.98 3.94 -22.40
C MET A 71 -3.08 2.99 -22.90
N GLU A 72 -3.14 2.67 -24.19
CA GLU A 72 -4.19 1.80 -24.75
C GLU A 72 -4.24 0.43 -24.07
N ALA A 73 -3.08 -0.15 -23.75
CA ALA A 73 -2.98 -1.42 -23.02
C ALA A 73 -3.64 -1.40 -21.63
N LEU A 74 -3.86 -0.21 -21.05
CA LEU A 74 -4.47 -0.02 -19.74
C LEU A 74 -5.99 0.20 -19.82
N LYS A 75 -6.59 0.22 -21.02
CA LYS A 75 -8.03 0.41 -21.22
C LYS A 75 -8.91 -0.51 -20.34
N PRO A 76 -8.60 -1.80 -20.12
CA PRO A 76 -9.40 -2.66 -19.23
C PRO A 76 -9.46 -2.19 -17.77
N PHE A 77 -8.50 -1.36 -17.35
CA PHE A 77 -8.37 -0.85 -15.97
C PHE A 77 -8.73 0.63 -15.87
N GLN A 78 -9.32 1.24 -16.90
CA GLN A 78 -9.58 2.68 -16.97
C GLN A 78 -10.29 3.25 -15.73
N ASN A 79 -11.22 2.50 -15.14
CA ASN A 79 -11.97 2.93 -13.95
C ASN A 79 -11.18 2.78 -12.63
N ASP A 80 -10.04 2.09 -12.67
CA ASP A 80 -9.14 1.84 -11.53
C ASP A 80 -7.84 2.65 -11.63
N LEU A 81 -7.71 3.52 -12.63
CA LEU A 81 -6.53 4.34 -12.87
C LEU A 81 -6.72 5.77 -12.39
N ASN A 82 -5.69 6.31 -11.75
CA ASN A 82 -5.55 7.73 -11.46
C ASN A 82 -4.29 8.24 -12.17
N VAL A 83 -4.44 9.33 -12.92
CA VAL A 83 -3.30 10.03 -13.52
C VAL A 83 -3.13 11.36 -12.81
N LEU A 84 -1.98 11.55 -12.17
CA LEU A 84 -1.62 12.77 -11.46
C LEU A 84 -0.60 13.55 -12.31
N SER A 85 -0.93 14.77 -12.68
CA SER A 85 -0.07 15.69 -13.46
C SER A 85 0.34 16.90 -12.63
N GLY A 86 1.23 17.74 -13.17
CA GLY A 86 1.68 18.97 -12.47
C GLY A 86 2.69 18.74 -11.33
N LEU A 87 3.26 17.54 -11.20
CA LEU A 87 4.27 17.18 -10.18
C LEU A 87 5.71 17.46 -10.64
N THR A 88 5.90 18.31 -11.64
CA THR A 88 7.23 18.65 -12.16
C THR A 88 8.03 19.40 -11.10
N LEU A 89 9.24 18.91 -10.79
CA LEU A 89 10.18 19.64 -9.95
C LEU A 89 10.91 20.70 -10.79
N ASP A 90 10.36 21.91 -10.85
CA ASP A 90 10.91 22.98 -11.70
C ASP A 90 12.36 23.35 -11.38
N LYS A 91 12.78 23.17 -10.12
CA LYS A 91 14.17 23.40 -9.70
C LYS A 91 15.15 22.31 -10.12
N ALA A 92 14.69 21.16 -10.61
CA ALA A 92 15.54 20.12 -11.18
C ALA A 92 15.83 20.33 -12.67
N ARG A 93 15.28 21.38 -13.28
CA ARG A 93 15.68 21.79 -14.64
C ARG A 93 17.11 22.30 -14.62
N ALA A 94 17.79 22.23 -15.77
CA ALA A 94 19.15 22.70 -15.93
C ALA A 94 19.35 24.19 -15.56
N ASN A 95 18.31 25.03 -15.62
CA ASN A 95 18.35 26.45 -15.23
C ASN A 95 19.53 27.27 -15.81
N GLY A 96 20.08 26.85 -16.95
CA GLY A 96 21.20 27.51 -17.60
C GLY A 96 22.57 26.86 -17.34
N ASP A 97 22.69 25.95 -16.39
CA ASP A 97 23.95 25.27 -16.02
C ASP A 97 24.33 24.11 -16.98
N GLY A 98 23.50 23.85 -18.00
CA GLY A 98 23.69 22.71 -18.91
C GLY A 98 23.34 21.37 -18.24
N PRO A 99 23.55 20.23 -18.93
CA PRO A 99 23.44 18.93 -18.30
C PRO A 99 24.66 18.73 -17.40
N GLY A 100 24.57 19.21 -16.16
CA GLY A 100 25.59 18.96 -15.13
C GLY A 100 25.80 17.46 -14.94
N ASP A 101 27.07 17.06 -14.93
CA ASP A 101 27.55 15.75 -14.50
C ASP A 101 27.52 15.59 -12.97
#